data_AF-A0A7W9ZPK2-F1
#
_entry.id   AF-A0A7W9ZPK2-F1
#
_cell.length_a   1.000
_cell.length_b   1.000
_cell.length_c   1.000
_cell.angle_alpha   90.00
_cell.angle_beta   90.00
_cell.angle_gamma   90.00
#
_symmetry.space_group_name_H-M   'P 1'
#
loop_
_entity.id
_entity.type
_entity.pdbx_description
1 polymer ?
#
loop_
_entity_poly.entity_id
_entity_poly.type
_entity_poly.pdbx_seq_one_letter_code
_entity_poly.pdbx_strand_id
1 'polypeptide(L)'
;MSGLETAIRTALDNSDRDNPEVRARIYQSARQALEAGLRKQDITDTEVVAHHRHRLESTIHAIESEERDRLHPRQRPPEVPVPPVVEMPAPPVHQADAGDIDNHIDSPVATGETRAPEVAHSRGDDFSLDNVRAGSADHLAAAPVGEERLGRGQRATDIDFRPERAAGRRKPRKFFSRLLVWCVLLAFIGIGAWWAHTSGLLLTAAERDTSVANPPASTQPEDFTGNDDSAGNATPHTDEPVTIDPQNSFSADWIPVFKPDDADKVQSGPRARTEKIAENDGPAVRLISQSGAADGNISISVPASVLQQLAGKSSTIALTLQSTTDEPTQVTVECNFQSLGNCARHRFNVTREKSDALLQVKFDRSLAPNAPGTLTINSDLDGKARGINLFAIRILPGQ
;
A
#
# COMPACT_ATOMS: atom_id res chain seq x y z
N MET A 1 -19.74 18.30 -23.44
CA MET A 1 -18.44 17.62 -23.27
C MET A 1 -17.34 18.60 -23.65
N SER A 2 -16.31 18.75 -22.83
CA SER A 2 -15.17 19.62 -23.13
C SER A 2 -14.32 18.99 -24.23
N GLY A 3 -13.73 19.77 -25.15
CA GLY A 3 -12.85 19.21 -26.19
C GLY A 3 -11.65 18.45 -25.61
N LEU A 4 -11.19 18.84 -24.41
CA LEU A 4 -10.10 18.19 -23.68
C LEU A 4 -10.54 16.86 -23.04
N GLU A 5 -11.79 16.74 -22.61
CA GLU A 5 -12.37 15.49 -22.11
C GLU A 5 -12.44 14.44 -23.24
N THR A 6 -12.92 14.83 -24.42
CA THR A 6 -12.96 13.95 -25.59
C THR A 6 -11.56 13.49 -25.97
N ALA A 7 -10.56 14.38 -25.93
CA ALA A 7 -9.17 14.02 -26.21
C ALA A 7 -8.60 12.99 -25.22
N ILE A 8 -8.92 13.11 -23.93
CA ILE A 8 -8.52 12.11 -22.92
C ILE A 8 -9.16 10.77 -23.20
N ARG A 9 -10.48 10.73 -23.45
CA ARG A 9 -11.19 9.47 -23.78
C ARG A 9 -10.62 8.82 -25.04
N THR A 10 -10.41 9.58 -26.12
CA THR A 10 -9.79 9.06 -27.35
C THR A 10 -8.36 8.57 -27.13
N ALA A 11 -7.54 9.26 -26.33
CA ALA A 11 -6.19 8.83 -26.01
C ALA A 11 -6.18 7.52 -25.20
N LEU A 12 -7.12 7.38 -24.27
CA LEU A 12 -7.36 6.13 -23.58
C LEU A 12 -7.80 5.04 -24.58
N ASP A 13 -8.71 5.31 -25.53
CA ASP A 13 -9.19 4.28 -26.49
C ASP A 13 -8.06 3.73 -27.35
N ASN A 14 -7.12 4.60 -27.73
CA ASN A 14 -5.99 4.26 -28.58
C ASN A 14 -4.81 3.63 -27.81
N SER A 15 -4.91 3.46 -26.49
CA SER A 15 -3.85 2.95 -25.63
C SER A 15 -4.34 1.80 -24.75
N ASP A 16 -3.43 1.19 -24.00
CA ASP A 16 -3.77 0.14 -23.06
C ASP A 16 -4.48 0.74 -21.82
N ARG A 17 -5.81 0.74 -21.88
CA ARG A 17 -6.68 1.25 -20.82
C ARG A 17 -6.66 0.40 -19.56
N ASP A 18 -6.22 -0.85 -19.63
CA ASP A 18 -6.23 -1.74 -18.47
C ASP A 18 -4.98 -1.52 -17.60
N ASN A 19 -3.91 -1.02 -18.21
CA ASN A 19 -2.66 -0.69 -17.52
C ASN A 19 -2.72 0.65 -16.74
N PRO A 20 -2.56 0.65 -15.40
CA PRO A 20 -2.62 1.86 -14.59
C PRO A 20 -1.51 2.89 -14.90
N GLU A 21 -0.32 2.44 -15.32
CA GLU A 21 0.80 3.33 -15.62
C GLU A 21 0.56 4.13 -16.91
N VAL A 22 -0.04 3.49 -17.92
CA VAL A 22 -0.39 4.13 -19.20
C VAL A 22 -1.48 5.18 -18.96
N ARG A 23 -2.51 4.86 -18.17
CA ARG A 23 -3.55 5.82 -17.76
C ARG A 23 -2.96 7.02 -17.02
N ALA A 24 -2.07 6.79 -16.06
CA ALA A 24 -1.42 7.86 -15.29
C ALA A 24 -0.62 8.82 -16.20
N ARG A 25 0.12 8.28 -17.17
CA ARG A 25 0.87 9.09 -18.17
C ARG A 25 -0.05 9.95 -19.03
N ILE A 26 -1.22 9.44 -19.43
CA ILE A 26 -2.21 10.19 -20.22
C ILE A 26 -2.83 11.32 -19.38
N TYR A 27 -3.12 11.08 -18.11
CA TYR A 27 -3.61 12.14 -17.22
C TYR A 27 -2.55 13.21 -16.96
N GLN A 28 -1.29 12.83 -16.82
CA GLN A 28 -0.19 13.78 -16.69
C GLN A 28 -0.02 14.64 -17.95
N SER A 29 -0.09 14.04 -19.14
CA SER A 29 0.00 14.81 -20.40
C SER A 29 -1.19 15.75 -20.59
N ALA A 30 -2.39 15.36 -20.15
CA ALA A 30 -3.57 16.23 -20.17
C ALA A 30 -3.42 17.47 -19.27
N ARG A 31 -2.83 17.31 -18.07
CA ARG A 31 -2.52 18.44 -17.18
C ARG A 31 -1.53 19.42 -17.81
N GLN A 32 -0.46 18.89 -18.39
CA GLN A 32 0.53 19.71 -19.10
C GLN A 32 -0.08 20.43 -20.31
N ALA A 33 -0.96 19.75 -21.06
CA ALA A 33 -1.67 20.36 -22.18
C ALA A 33 -2.62 21.48 -21.75
N LEU A 34 -3.30 21.34 -20.60
CA LEU A 34 -4.12 22.40 -20.01
C LEU A 34 -3.26 23.62 -19.66
N GLU A 35 -2.14 23.43 -18.97
CA GLU A 35 -1.25 24.53 -18.59
C GLU A 35 -0.65 25.23 -19.81
N ALA A 36 -0.22 24.47 -20.82
CA ALA A 36 0.26 25.02 -22.07
C ALA A 36 -0.84 25.77 -22.84
N GLY A 37 -2.08 25.27 -22.79
CA GLY A 37 -3.25 25.93 -23.39
C GLY A 37 -3.61 27.25 -22.71
N LEU A 38 -3.64 27.27 -21.37
CA LEU A 38 -3.90 28.49 -20.59
C LEU A 38 -2.81 29.55 -20.81
N ARG A 39 -1.53 29.13 -20.84
CA ARG A 39 -0.41 30.04 -21.17
C ARG A 39 -0.51 30.62 -22.58
N LYS A 40 -0.93 29.83 -23.58
CA LYS A 40 -1.11 30.31 -24.97
C LYS A 40 -2.27 31.30 -25.12
N GLN A 41 -3.26 31.21 -24.24
CA GLN A 41 -4.40 32.13 -24.20
C GLN A 41 -4.13 33.38 -23.35
N ASP A 42 -2.89 33.53 -22.84
CA ASP A 42 -2.46 34.61 -21.94
C ASP A 42 -3.32 34.72 -20.66
N ILE A 43 -3.93 33.61 -20.25
CA ILE A 43 -4.73 33.52 -19.02
C ILE A 43 -3.75 33.29 -17.87
N THR A 44 -3.38 34.38 -17.20
CA THR A 44 -2.42 34.39 -16.09
C THR A 44 -3.07 34.59 -14.71
N ASP A 45 -4.38 34.84 -14.67
CA ASP A 45 -5.15 34.95 -13.44
C ASP A 45 -5.13 33.62 -12.66
N THR A 46 -4.66 33.68 -11.42
CA THR A 46 -4.47 32.52 -10.55
C THR A 46 -5.78 31.83 -10.19
N GLU A 47 -6.88 32.58 -10.03
CA GLU A 47 -8.19 32.02 -9.70
C GLU A 47 -8.79 31.27 -10.89
N VAL A 48 -8.67 31.84 -12.09
CA VAL A 48 -9.16 31.24 -13.32
C VAL A 48 -8.38 29.96 -13.65
N VAL A 49 -7.05 29.98 -13.50
CA VAL A 49 -6.21 28.78 -13.68
C VAL A 49 -6.58 27.69 -12.67
N ALA A 50 -6.80 28.05 -11.40
CA ALA A 50 -7.23 27.11 -10.36
C ALA A 50 -8.59 26.47 -10.70
N HIS A 51 -9.55 27.27 -11.18
CA HIS A 51 -10.87 26.76 -11.61
C HIS A 51 -10.74 25.77 -12.77
N HIS A 52 -9.93 26.08 -13.78
CA HIS A 52 -9.69 25.19 -14.92
C HIS A 52 -9.00 23.88 -14.51
N ARG A 53 -8.02 23.95 -13.60
CA ARG A 53 -7.37 22.76 -13.02
C ARG A 53 -8.37 21.90 -12.26
N HIS A 54 -9.17 22.50 -11.39
CA HIS A 54 -10.16 21.76 -10.61
C HIS A 54 -11.18 21.05 -11.50
N ARG A 55 -11.65 21.73 -12.56
CA ARG A 55 -12.54 21.11 -13.55
C ARG A 55 -11.91 19.93 -14.27
N LEU A 56 -10.62 20.01 -14.62
CA LEU A 56 -9.89 18.90 -15.23
C LEU A 56 -9.76 17.72 -14.25
N GLU A 57 -9.36 17.97 -13.01
CA GLU A 57 -9.24 16.91 -12.00
C GLU A 57 -10.58 16.22 -11.75
N SER A 58 -11.67 16.97 -11.62
CA SER A 58 -13.02 16.40 -11.48
C SER A 58 -13.39 15.49 -12.67
N THR A 59 -13.01 15.88 -13.89
CA THR A 59 -13.25 15.08 -15.09
C THR A 59 -12.39 13.80 -15.09
N ILE A 60 -11.11 13.89 -14.69
CA ILE A 60 -10.22 12.73 -14.58
C ILE A 60 -10.76 11.74 -13.54
N HIS A 61 -11.20 12.23 -12.37
CA HIS A 61 -11.79 11.40 -11.32
C HIS A 61 -13.05 10.68 -11.81
N ALA A 62 -13.92 11.37 -12.55
CA ALA A 62 -15.12 10.75 -13.13
C ALA A 62 -14.75 9.62 -14.11
N ILE A 63 -13.80 9.87 -15.03
CA ILE A 63 -13.33 8.86 -15.99
C ILE A 63 -12.68 7.68 -15.27
N GLU A 64 -11.86 7.94 -14.24
CA GLU A 64 -11.16 6.89 -13.51
C GLU A 64 -12.12 6.05 -12.65
N SER A 65 -13.21 6.63 -12.15
CA SER A 65 -14.30 5.86 -11.53
C SER A 65 -15.02 4.95 -12.53
N GLU A 66 -15.30 5.44 -13.75
CA GLU A 66 -15.92 4.66 -14.82
C GLU A 66 -15.02 3.48 -15.25
N GLU A 67 -13.71 3.72 -15.40
CA GLU A 67 -12.75 2.67 -15.76
C GLU A 67 -12.57 1.66 -14.61
N ARG A 68 -12.60 2.08 -13.33
CA ARG A 68 -12.60 1.16 -12.19
C ARG A 68 -13.86 0.30 -12.13
N ASP A 69 -15.03 0.89 -12.38
CA ASP A 69 -16.31 0.16 -12.41
C ASP A 69 -16.33 -0.89 -13.53
N ARG A 70 -15.72 -0.58 -14.67
CA ARG A 70 -15.56 -1.50 -15.79
C ARG A 70 -14.64 -2.68 -15.45
N LEU A 71 -13.52 -2.43 -14.77
CA LEU A 71 -12.53 -3.45 -14.41
C LEU A 71 -12.97 -4.30 -13.21
N HIS A 72 -13.69 -3.70 -12.25
CA HIS A 72 -14.09 -4.35 -11.01
C HIS A 72 -15.58 -4.10 -10.66
N PRO A 73 -16.53 -4.68 -11.42
CA PRO A 73 -17.98 -4.50 -11.19
C PRO A 73 -18.47 -4.95 -9.79
N ARG A 74 -17.66 -5.74 -9.07
CA ARG A 74 -17.98 -6.33 -7.76
C ARG A 74 -17.48 -5.52 -6.56
N GLN A 75 -16.74 -4.43 -6.77
CA GLN A 75 -16.20 -3.60 -5.67
C GLN A 75 -17.12 -2.42 -5.31
N ARG A 76 -18.35 -2.37 -5.83
CA ARG A 76 -19.33 -1.41 -5.35
C ARG A 76 -19.62 -1.71 -3.87
N PRO A 77 -19.58 -0.73 -2.96
CA PRO A 77 -20.24 -0.88 -1.66
C PRO A 77 -21.68 -1.33 -1.93
N PRO A 78 -22.21 -2.34 -1.23
CA PRO A 78 -23.60 -2.73 -1.44
C PRO A 78 -24.46 -1.49 -1.21
N GLU A 79 -25.20 -1.09 -2.24
CA GLU A 79 -26.26 -0.10 -2.10
C GLU A 79 -27.30 -0.75 -1.20
N VAL A 80 -27.18 -0.49 0.10
CA VAL A 80 -28.10 -1.00 1.11
C VAL A 80 -29.47 -0.47 0.73
N PRO A 81 -30.44 -1.34 0.38
CA PRO A 81 -31.81 -0.89 0.18
C PRO A 81 -32.24 -0.28 1.51
N VAL A 82 -32.51 1.02 1.51
CA VAL A 82 -33.11 1.69 2.66
C VAL A 82 -34.45 0.98 2.89
N PRO A 83 -34.63 0.23 4.00
CA PRO A 83 -35.93 -0.38 4.26
C PRO A 83 -36.96 0.75 4.40
N PRO A 84 -38.21 0.57 3.91
CA PRO A 84 -39.25 1.55 4.15
C PRO A 84 -39.39 1.75 5.65
N VAL A 85 -39.43 3.01 6.08
CA VAL A 85 -39.65 3.40 7.47
C VAL A 85 -40.96 2.74 7.92
N VAL A 86 -40.84 1.71 8.75
CA VAL A 86 -41.97 1.18 9.51
C VAL A 86 -42.17 2.14 10.66
N GLU A 87 -43.24 2.91 10.60
CA GLU A 87 -43.70 3.79 11.67
C GLU A 87 -44.03 2.90 12.89
N MET A 88 -43.15 2.90 13.88
CA MET A 88 -43.35 2.16 15.12
C MET A 88 -44.53 2.80 15.89
N PRO A 89 -45.55 2.02 16.30
CA PRO A 89 -46.59 2.52 17.20
C PRO A 89 -45.97 2.92 18.53
N ALA A 90 -46.36 4.08 19.06
CA ALA A 90 -45.91 4.55 20.35
C ALA A 90 -46.25 3.55 21.47
N PRO A 91 -45.34 3.33 22.44
CA PRO A 91 -45.59 2.41 23.54
C PRO A 91 -46.77 2.89 24.41
N PRO A 92 -47.62 1.98 24.91
CA PRO A 92 -48.73 2.36 25.77
C PRO A 92 -48.22 2.93 27.09
N VAL A 93 -48.70 4.13 27.43
CA VAL A 93 -48.45 4.75 28.72
C VAL A 93 -49.20 3.95 29.78
N HIS A 94 -48.48 3.26 30.66
CA HIS A 94 -49.07 2.66 31.86
C HIS A 94 -49.47 3.78 32.82
N GLN A 95 -50.77 4.04 32.91
CA GLN A 95 -51.36 4.82 33.99
C GLN A 95 -51.37 3.92 35.23
N ALA A 96 -50.48 4.22 36.18
CA ALA A 96 -50.48 3.57 37.48
C ALA A 96 -51.67 4.11 38.29
N ASP A 97 -52.74 3.31 38.38
CA ASP A 97 -53.74 3.48 39.42
C ASP A 97 -53.14 2.98 40.74
N ALA A 98 -52.95 3.91 41.67
CA ALA A 98 -52.61 3.62 43.04
C ALA A 98 -53.88 3.14 43.75
N GLY A 99 -53.99 1.83 43.97
CA GLY A 99 -55.12 1.26 44.67
C GLY A 99 -54.96 -0.22 44.93
N ASP A 100 -54.74 -0.52 46.21
CA ASP A 100 -55.00 -1.77 46.90
C ASP A 100 -53.85 -2.79 47.00
N ILE A 101 -53.30 -2.79 48.21
CA ILE A 101 -52.40 -3.77 48.78
C ILE A 101 -53.32 -4.69 49.60
N ASP A 102 -53.59 -5.91 49.14
CA ASP A 102 -53.85 -7.01 50.07
C ASP A 102 -53.78 -8.40 49.41
N ASN A 103 -53.01 -9.30 50.05
CA ASN A 103 -53.02 -10.77 49.95
C ASN A 103 -52.63 -11.41 48.58
N HIS A 104 -51.86 -12.49 48.50
CA HIS A 104 -51.52 -13.54 49.46
C HIS A 104 -50.24 -14.24 48.98
N ILE A 105 -49.47 -14.75 49.95
CA ILE A 105 -48.32 -15.63 49.76
C ILE A 105 -48.84 -17.01 49.33
N ASP A 106 -48.30 -17.57 48.25
CA ASP A 106 -48.03 -19.02 48.18
C ASP A 106 -46.92 -19.33 47.16
N SER A 107 -45.87 -20.01 47.62
CA SER A 107 -44.90 -20.72 46.77
C SER A 107 -45.40 -22.16 46.61
N PRO A 108 -45.14 -22.87 45.49
CA PRO A 108 -43.90 -23.66 45.47
C PRO A 108 -43.27 -23.94 44.08
N VAL A 109 -41.94 -24.06 44.12
CA VAL A 109 -41.09 -25.17 43.62
C VAL A 109 -41.18 -25.64 42.16
N ALA A 110 -39.97 -25.76 41.60
CA ALA A 110 -39.55 -26.29 40.32
C ALA A 110 -39.98 -27.74 39.98
N THR A 111 -40.24 -27.95 38.70
CA THR A 111 -40.02 -29.23 37.99
C THR A 111 -39.53 -28.93 36.57
N GLY A 112 -38.34 -29.40 36.26
CA GLY A 112 -37.78 -29.37 34.91
C GLY A 112 -38.22 -30.58 34.09
N GLU A 113 -38.50 -30.37 32.81
CA GLU A 113 -38.53 -31.44 31.82
C GLU A 113 -37.86 -30.96 30.51
N THR A 114 -36.79 -31.67 30.17
CA THR A 114 -36.06 -31.65 28.91
C THR A 114 -36.94 -32.13 27.76
N ARG A 115 -37.06 -31.31 26.70
CA ARG A 115 -37.66 -31.72 25.43
C ARG A 115 -36.57 -31.98 24.39
N ALA A 116 -36.31 -33.24 24.11
CA ALA A 116 -35.65 -33.68 22.88
C ALA A 116 -36.62 -33.56 21.68
N PRO A 117 -36.10 -33.44 20.45
CA PRO A 117 -36.78 -34.00 19.31
C PRO A 117 -35.98 -35.13 18.67
N GLU A 118 -36.79 -36.09 18.28
CA GLU A 118 -36.52 -37.39 17.69
C GLU A 118 -36.09 -37.31 16.23
N VAL A 119 -35.41 -38.38 15.83
CA VAL A 119 -34.76 -38.62 14.55
C VAL A 119 -35.78 -38.90 13.45
N ALA A 120 -35.62 -38.25 12.29
CA ALA A 120 -36.18 -38.71 11.03
C ALA A 120 -35.02 -39.06 10.08
N HIS A 121 -34.79 -40.37 9.95
CA HIS A 121 -33.94 -40.95 8.92
C HIS A 121 -34.68 -40.93 7.57
N SER A 122 -34.11 -40.27 6.57
CA SER A 122 -34.37 -40.57 5.16
C SER A 122 -33.10 -41.13 4.54
N ARG A 123 -33.17 -42.41 4.21
CA ARG A 123 -32.17 -43.19 3.48
C ARG A 123 -32.57 -43.20 2.00
N GLY A 124 -31.62 -42.86 1.14
CA GLY A 124 -31.68 -43.03 -0.30
C GLY A 124 -30.24 -43.05 -0.81
N ASP A 125 -29.72 -44.27 -0.97
CA ASP A 125 -28.37 -44.61 -1.43
C ASP A 125 -28.18 -44.33 -2.95
N ASP A 126 -26.90 -44.37 -3.35
CA ASP A 126 -26.34 -44.66 -4.69
C ASP A 126 -26.14 -43.52 -5.70
N PHE A 127 -24.93 -42.92 -5.68
CA PHE A 127 -24.14 -42.76 -6.92
C PHE A 127 -22.67 -43.12 -6.68
N SER A 128 -22.30 -44.25 -7.26
CA SER A 128 -20.99 -44.88 -7.27
C SER A 128 -19.93 -44.05 -8.01
N LEU A 129 -18.75 -43.91 -7.40
CA LEU A 129 -17.51 -43.56 -8.07
C LEU A 129 -16.80 -44.85 -8.50
N ASP A 130 -17.27 -45.44 -9.60
CA ASP A 130 -16.60 -46.54 -10.28
C ASP A 130 -16.42 -46.19 -11.76
N ASN A 131 -15.20 -46.43 -12.24
CA ASN A 131 -14.69 -46.28 -13.61
C ASN A 131 -14.11 -44.92 -14.03
N VAL A 132 -12.83 -44.70 -13.71
CA VAL A 132 -11.82 -44.49 -14.78
C VAL A 132 -10.54 -45.21 -14.40
N ARG A 133 -10.34 -46.36 -15.04
CA ARG A 133 -9.15 -47.22 -14.93
C ARG A 133 -8.02 -46.65 -15.79
N ALA A 134 -6.86 -46.52 -15.17
CA ALA A 134 -5.57 -46.46 -15.85
C ALA A 134 -5.31 -47.80 -16.57
N GLY A 135 -5.16 -47.75 -17.89
CA GLY A 135 -4.86 -48.91 -18.73
C GLY A 135 -3.40 -48.90 -19.17
N SER A 136 -2.65 -49.83 -18.59
CA SER A 136 -1.26 -50.20 -18.88
C SER A 136 -1.10 -50.92 -20.23
N ALA A 137 0.04 -50.72 -20.88
CA ALA A 137 0.85 -51.78 -21.51
C ALA A 137 2.26 -51.20 -21.79
N ASP A 138 3.28 -51.51 -20.99
CA ASP A 138 4.11 -52.72 -21.02
C ASP A 138 5.08 -52.77 -22.23
N HIS A 139 6.38 -52.71 -21.90
CA HIS A 139 7.51 -53.46 -22.48
C HIS A 139 8.83 -52.64 -22.58
N LEU A 140 9.74 -52.96 -21.64
CA LEU A 140 11.17 -53.25 -21.79
C LEU A 140 11.88 -52.82 -23.09
N ALA A 141 12.90 -51.96 -22.98
CA ALA A 141 14.27 -52.23 -23.48
C ALA A 141 15.20 -51.01 -23.27
N ALA A 142 16.49 -51.31 -23.20
CA ALA A 142 17.63 -50.46 -22.86
C ALA A 142 17.93 -49.30 -23.85
N ALA A 143 18.76 -48.36 -23.37
CA ALA A 143 19.48 -47.31 -24.10
C ALA A 143 20.26 -47.83 -25.34
N PRO A 144 20.85 -47.01 -26.25
CA PRO A 144 21.24 -45.59 -26.12
C PRO A 144 21.06 -44.67 -27.37
N VAL A 145 21.38 -43.39 -27.14
CA VAL A 145 22.07 -42.40 -28.01
C VAL A 145 22.25 -42.71 -29.50
N GLY A 146 21.87 -41.74 -30.36
CA GLY A 146 22.59 -41.52 -31.63
C GLY A 146 21.71 -41.21 -32.84
N GLU A 147 21.84 -39.98 -33.33
CA GLU A 147 21.82 -39.56 -34.74
C GLU A 147 20.55 -39.71 -35.61
N GLU A 148 20.23 -38.53 -36.18
CA GLU A 148 19.79 -38.30 -37.57
C GLU A 148 18.42 -38.79 -38.08
N ARG A 149 17.64 -37.77 -38.50
CA ARG A 149 16.96 -37.65 -39.81
C ARG A 149 15.49 -38.07 -39.92
N LEU A 150 14.63 -37.05 -39.90
CA LEU A 150 13.29 -36.96 -40.50
C LEU A 150 13.15 -35.47 -40.92
N GLY A 151 12.89 -35.01 -42.14
CA GLY A 151 11.98 -35.50 -43.19
C GLY A 151 10.55 -35.52 -42.63
N ARG A 152 9.55 -34.75 -43.04
CA ARG A 152 9.22 -33.91 -44.20
C ARG A 152 7.82 -33.31 -43.89
N GLY A 153 7.50 -32.12 -44.41
CA GLY A 153 6.11 -31.67 -44.63
C GLY A 153 6.11 -30.46 -45.57
N GLN A 154 5.84 -30.66 -46.87
CA GLN A 154 4.55 -30.38 -47.56
C GLN A 154 4.17 -28.89 -47.54
N ARG A 155 3.80 -28.21 -48.64
CA ARG A 155 3.50 -28.55 -50.05
C ARG A 155 3.22 -27.21 -50.75
N ALA A 156 3.67 -27.00 -51.99
CA ALA A 156 3.06 -26.08 -53.00
C ALA A 156 3.91 -26.15 -54.28
N THR A 157 3.49 -26.93 -55.28
CA THR A 157 2.95 -26.47 -56.58
C THR A 157 3.99 -25.80 -57.49
N ASP A 158 4.45 -26.61 -58.44
CA ASP A 158 4.63 -26.32 -59.88
C ASP A 158 5.16 -24.95 -60.32
N ILE A 159 6.39 -24.96 -60.84
CA ILE A 159 6.77 -24.18 -62.03
C ILE A 159 8.03 -24.78 -62.66
N ASP A 160 7.89 -25.27 -63.89
CA ASP A 160 8.96 -25.62 -64.82
C ASP A 160 9.90 -24.43 -65.06
N PHE A 161 11.18 -24.55 -64.67
CA PHE A 161 12.25 -23.71 -65.20
C PHE A 161 13.48 -24.54 -65.58
N ARG A 162 13.61 -24.67 -66.90
CA ARG A 162 14.76 -25.10 -67.70
C ARG A 162 16.07 -24.46 -67.20
N PRO A 163 17.13 -25.24 -66.88
CA PRO A 163 18.38 -24.66 -66.40
C PRO A 163 19.16 -24.04 -67.57
N GLU A 164 19.05 -22.72 -67.71
CA GLU A 164 19.87 -21.95 -68.62
C GLU A 164 21.24 -21.68 -68.00
N ARG A 165 22.26 -22.29 -68.61
CA ARG A 165 23.68 -21.87 -68.68
C ARG A 165 24.40 -21.56 -67.36
N ALA A 166 25.32 -22.47 -67.04
CA ALA A 166 26.46 -22.27 -66.15
C ALA A 166 27.24 -20.97 -66.49
N ALA A 167 27.01 -19.92 -65.71
CA ALA A 167 27.88 -18.75 -65.70
C ALA A 167 29.13 -19.06 -64.85
N GLY A 168 30.27 -19.16 -65.53
CA GLY A 168 31.57 -19.50 -64.94
C GLY A 168 31.92 -18.64 -63.72
N ARG A 169 32.38 -19.32 -62.66
CA ARG A 169 32.81 -18.76 -61.39
C ARG A 169 33.91 -17.72 -61.60
N ARG A 170 33.57 -16.43 -61.68
CA ARG A 170 34.56 -15.35 -61.69
C ARG A 170 35.24 -15.29 -60.33
N LYS A 171 36.54 -15.59 -60.33
CA LYS A 171 37.43 -15.54 -59.17
C LYS A 171 37.24 -14.19 -58.45
N PRO A 172 36.87 -14.15 -57.16
CA PRO A 172 36.61 -12.88 -56.50
C PRO A 172 37.92 -12.08 -56.45
N ARG A 173 37.94 -10.90 -57.05
CA ARG A 173 39.04 -9.94 -56.91
C ARG A 173 39.01 -9.44 -55.45
N LYS A 174 39.71 -10.18 -54.57
CA LYS A 174 39.86 -9.90 -53.13
C LYS A 174 40.40 -8.51 -52.81
N PHE A 175 40.91 -7.78 -53.80
CA PHE A 175 41.41 -6.41 -53.65
C PHE A 175 40.28 -5.40 -53.40
N PHE A 176 39.16 -5.46 -54.12
CA PHE A 176 38.07 -4.47 -53.96
C PHE A 176 37.29 -4.64 -52.65
N SER A 177 37.09 -5.88 -52.20
CA SER A 177 36.47 -6.16 -50.90
C SER A 177 37.37 -5.72 -49.74
N ARG A 178 38.70 -5.94 -49.83
CA ARG A 178 39.65 -5.44 -48.83
C ARG A 178 39.73 -3.90 -48.82
N LEU A 179 39.65 -3.27 -49.99
CA LEU A 179 39.60 -1.81 -50.11
C LEU A 179 38.34 -1.24 -49.43
N LEU A 180 37.17 -1.84 -49.67
CA LEU A 180 35.91 -1.39 -49.06
C LEU A 180 35.94 -1.53 -47.54
N VAL A 181 36.45 -2.65 -47.02
CA VAL A 181 36.60 -2.85 -45.57
C VAL A 181 37.55 -1.79 -44.98
N TRP A 182 38.66 -1.49 -45.65
CA TRP A 182 39.58 -0.43 -45.22
C TRP A 182 38.92 0.97 -45.26
N CYS A 183 38.14 1.28 -46.30
CA CYS A 183 37.41 2.54 -46.39
C CYS A 183 36.38 2.68 -45.27
N VAL A 184 35.62 1.62 -44.96
CA VAL A 184 34.65 1.63 -43.86
C VAL A 184 35.36 1.79 -42.52
N LEU A 185 36.48 1.10 -42.30
CA LEU A 185 37.25 1.19 -41.07
C LEU A 185 37.81 2.61 -40.87
N LEU A 186 38.36 3.23 -41.92
CA LEU A 186 38.81 4.63 -41.90
C LEU A 186 37.66 5.61 -41.65
N ALA A 187 36.48 5.36 -42.21
CA ALA A 187 35.30 6.18 -41.96
C ALA A 187 34.86 6.12 -40.48
N PHE A 188 34.84 4.93 -39.87
CA PHE A 188 34.52 4.78 -38.44
C PHE A 188 35.55 5.46 -37.55
N ILE A 189 36.85 5.35 -37.86
CA ILE A 189 37.90 6.06 -37.11
C ILE A 189 37.74 7.57 -37.26
N GLY A 190 37.48 8.06 -38.48
CA GLY A 190 37.26 9.48 -38.74
C GLY A 190 36.06 10.05 -37.98
N ILE A 191 34.93 9.35 -38.02
CA ILE A 191 33.72 9.72 -37.27
C ILE A 191 33.96 9.65 -35.77
N GLY A 192 34.66 8.62 -35.28
CA GLY A 192 35.02 8.48 -33.86
C GLY A 192 35.94 9.60 -33.38
N ALA A 193 36.96 9.96 -34.16
CA ALA A 193 37.87 11.06 -33.84
C ALA A 193 37.16 12.42 -33.88
N TRP A 194 36.31 12.64 -34.89
CA TRP A 194 35.47 13.84 -34.99
C TRP A 194 34.51 13.96 -33.81
N TRP A 195 33.85 12.85 -33.44
CA TRP A 195 32.94 12.80 -32.31
C TRP A 195 33.66 13.05 -30.99
N ALA A 196 34.84 12.46 -30.78
CA ALA A 196 35.64 12.68 -29.57
C ALA A 196 36.10 14.15 -29.43
N HIS A 197 36.48 14.78 -30.56
CA HIS A 197 36.85 16.19 -30.59
C HIS A 197 35.64 17.11 -30.31
N THR A 198 34.46 16.78 -30.84
CA THR A 198 33.24 17.62 -30.70
C THR A 198 32.49 17.41 -29.39
N SER A 199 32.60 16.23 -28.77
CA SER A 199 31.88 15.90 -27.52
C SER A 199 32.55 16.45 -26.26
N GLY A 200 33.64 17.23 -26.42
CA GLY A 200 34.37 17.80 -25.30
C GLY A 200 35.03 16.76 -24.40
N LEU A 201 35.27 15.54 -24.90
CA LEU A 201 35.75 14.39 -24.12
C LEU A 201 37.20 14.57 -23.64
N LEU A 202 37.96 15.44 -24.32
CA LEU A 202 39.33 15.83 -23.99
C LEU A 202 39.43 17.06 -23.08
N LEU A 203 38.32 17.76 -22.80
CA LEU A 203 38.28 18.88 -21.85
C LEU A 203 38.35 18.34 -20.42
N THR A 204 39.07 19.05 -19.55
CA THR A 204 39.19 18.68 -18.14
C THR A 204 37.86 18.94 -17.40
N ALA A 205 37.65 18.28 -16.25
CA ALA A 205 36.40 18.42 -15.49
C ALA A 205 36.08 19.88 -15.12
N ALA A 206 37.11 20.70 -14.88
CA ALA A 206 36.98 22.11 -14.56
C ALA A 206 36.52 22.98 -15.75
N GLU A 207 36.86 22.61 -16.99
CA GLU A 207 36.44 23.35 -18.20
C GLU A 207 35.00 23.01 -18.62
N ARG A 208 34.55 21.79 -18.31
CA ARG A 208 33.15 21.37 -18.53
C ARG A 208 32.16 22.06 -17.58
N ASP A 209 32.63 22.53 -16.43
CA ASP A 209 31.81 23.13 -15.38
C ASP A 209 31.60 24.65 -15.55
N THR A 210 31.93 25.21 -16.71
CA THR A 210 31.96 26.68 -16.92
C THR A 210 30.61 27.31 -17.28
N SER A 211 29.49 26.57 -17.20
CA SER A 211 28.17 27.15 -17.51
C SER A 211 27.50 27.88 -16.35
N VAL A 212 27.99 27.72 -15.11
CA VAL A 212 27.58 28.48 -13.92
C VAL A 212 28.79 28.58 -12.99
N ALA A 213 29.05 29.75 -12.39
CA ALA A 213 30.03 29.83 -11.32
C ALA A 213 29.58 28.90 -10.18
N ASN A 214 30.25 27.76 -10.02
CA ASN A 214 30.03 26.80 -8.94
C ASN A 214 31.06 27.10 -7.84
N PRO A 215 30.82 28.08 -6.94
CA PRO A 215 31.63 28.19 -5.75
C PRO A 215 31.54 26.87 -4.98
N PRO A 216 32.61 26.44 -4.29
CA PRO A 216 32.56 25.24 -3.47
C PRO A 216 31.35 25.34 -2.54
N ALA A 217 30.53 24.29 -2.50
CA ALA A 217 29.33 24.23 -1.67
C ALA A 217 29.70 24.53 -0.21
N SER A 218 29.47 25.78 0.21
CA SER A 218 29.58 26.21 1.60
C SER A 218 28.18 26.30 2.14
N THR A 219 27.80 25.36 3.00
CA THR A 219 26.62 25.50 3.85
C THR A 219 27.03 26.39 5.02
N GLN A 220 26.75 27.69 4.92
CA GLN A 220 26.72 28.50 6.13
C GLN A 220 25.40 28.20 6.84
N PRO A 221 25.41 27.94 8.15
CA PRO A 221 24.19 27.89 8.94
C PRO A 221 23.59 29.29 8.91
N GLU A 222 22.44 29.44 8.25
CA GLU A 222 21.58 30.61 8.43
C GLU A 222 21.01 30.50 9.84
N ASP A 223 21.52 31.31 10.76
CA ASP A 223 20.99 31.47 12.12
C ASP A 223 19.53 31.96 12.01
N PHE A 224 18.60 31.00 12.01
CA PHE A 224 17.19 31.30 12.20
C PHE A 224 16.99 31.63 13.68
N THR A 225 17.13 32.91 14.02
CA THR A 225 16.68 33.43 15.31
C THR A 225 15.16 33.47 15.30
N GLY A 226 14.56 32.32 15.60
CA GLY A 226 13.21 32.30 16.14
C GLY A 226 13.16 33.25 17.33
N ASN A 227 12.16 34.11 17.37
CA ASN A 227 11.97 35.01 18.49
C ASN A 227 11.32 34.23 19.64
N ASP A 228 12.14 33.50 20.41
CA ASP A 228 11.72 32.83 21.64
C ASP A 228 11.60 33.84 22.78
N ASP A 229 10.46 34.52 22.84
CA ASP A 229 9.95 35.12 24.06
C ASP A 229 9.49 34.02 25.02
N SER A 230 10.43 33.31 25.64
CA SER A 230 10.17 32.46 26.81
C SER A 230 11.42 32.39 27.68
N ALA A 231 11.54 33.37 28.56
CA ALA A 231 12.54 33.43 29.60
C ALA A 231 12.51 32.19 30.51
N GLY A 232 13.67 31.54 30.64
CA GLY A 232 14.06 30.87 31.89
C GLY A 232 14.23 29.35 31.85
N ASN A 233 15.26 28.83 31.20
CA ASN A 233 16.28 27.96 31.83
C ASN A 233 17.37 27.61 30.81
N ALA A 234 18.54 28.23 30.94
CA ALA A 234 19.69 27.91 30.12
C ALA A 234 20.40 26.66 30.66
N THR A 235 20.20 25.52 30.00
CA THR A 235 21.14 24.39 30.05
C THR A 235 21.96 24.37 28.76
N PRO A 236 23.28 24.14 28.82
CA PRO A 236 24.13 24.20 27.64
C PRO A 236 23.80 23.02 26.70
N HIS A 237 23.16 23.32 25.56
CA HIS A 237 22.98 22.35 24.49
C HIS A 237 24.34 22.10 23.83
N THR A 238 24.78 20.85 23.85
CA THR A 238 25.85 20.38 22.99
C THR A 238 25.20 20.17 21.62
N ASP A 239 25.53 20.99 20.64
CA ASP A 239 25.02 20.91 19.27
C ASP A 239 25.51 19.61 18.61
N GLU A 240 24.77 18.54 18.85
CA GLU A 240 24.80 17.36 18.00
C GLU A 240 23.89 17.65 16.79
N PRO A 241 24.36 17.46 15.54
CA PRO A 241 23.54 17.72 14.37
C PRO A 241 22.27 16.88 14.43
N VAL A 242 21.11 17.54 14.51
CA VAL A 242 19.80 16.89 14.42
C VAL A 242 19.71 16.26 13.03
N THR A 243 19.91 14.95 12.98
CA THR A 243 19.66 14.16 11.77
C THR A 243 18.16 14.21 11.52
N ILE A 244 17.75 14.90 10.46
CA ILE A 244 16.37 14.84 9.97
C ILE A 244 16.22 13.44 9.37
N ASP A 245 15.84 12.48 10.20
CA ASP A 245 15.41 11.16 9.77
C ASP A 245 13.95 11.28 9.28
N PRO A 246 13.67 11.29 7.97
CA PRO A 246 12.31 11.43 7.46
C PRO A 246 11.36 10.29 7.91
N GLN A 247 11.90 9.19 8.46
CA GLN A 247 11.12 8.08 9.01
C GLN A 247 10.97 8.13 10.54
N ASN A 248 11.53 9.15 11.19
CA ASN A 248 11.47 9.34 12.65
C ASN A 248 11.26 10.81 13.08
N SER A 249 11.21 11.75 12.13
CA SER A 249 11.03 13.18 12.36
C SER A 249 9.55 13.54 12.43
N PHE A 250 9.01 13.54 13.65
CA PHE A 250 7.71 14.10 13.97
C PHE A 250 7.91 15.42 14.76
N SER A 251 6.98 16.39 14.62
CA SER A 251 7.06 17.66 15.36
C SER A 251 7.03 17.44 16.88
N ALA A 252 7.44 18.45 17.65
CA ALA A 252 7.43 18.42 19.12
C ALA A 252 6.03 18.16 19.74
N ASP A 253 4.97 18.28 18.95
CA ASP A 253 3.58 18.08 19.36
C ASP A 253 3.21 16.59 19.55
N TRP A 254 4.02 15.67 19.03
CA TRP A 254 3.77 14.24 19.13
C TRP A 254 4.23 13.70 20.48
N ILE A 255 3.30 13.18 21.26
CA ILE A 255 3.57 12.59 22.57
C ILE A 255 4.04 11.15 22.38
N PRO A 256 5.26 10.78 22.79
CA PRO A 256 5.73 9.41 22.72
C PRO A 256 5.06 8.56 23.80
N VAL A 257 4.34 7.52 23.37
CA VAL A 257 3.68 6.55 24.26
C VAL A 257 4.53 5.31 24.46
N PHE A 258 5.27 4.90 23.42
CA PHE A 258 6.14 3.73 23.46
C PHE A 258 7.43 3.99 22.70
N LYS A 259 8.53 3.55 23.30
CA LYS A 259 9.86 3.43 22.68
C LYS A 259 10.40 2.00 22.88
N PRO A 260 11.37 1.53 22.07
CA PRO A 260 11.89 0.17 22.19
C PRO A 260 12.49 -0.14 23.58
N ASP A 261 13.05 0.87 24.26
CA ASP A 261 13.56 0.76 25.64
C ASP A 261 12.46 0.44 26.65
N ASP A 262 11.21 0.79 26.34
CA ASP A 262 10.02 0.54 27.15
C ASP A 262 9.40 -0.85 26.92
N ALA A 263 10.12 -1.83 26.32
CA ALA A 263 9.50 -3.13 26.02
C ALA A 263 8.92 -3.85 27.26
N ASP A 264 9.40 -3.51 28.46
CA ASP A 264 8.90 -4.08 29.71
C ASP A 264 7.46 -3.61 30.02
N LYS A 265 6.99 -2.54 29.37
CA LYS A 265 5.59 -2.06 29.42
C LYS A 265 4.67 -2.83 28.47
N VAL A 266 5.21 -3.72 27.66
CA VAL A 266 4.44 -4.54 26.71
C VAL A 266 4.00 -5.82 27.41
N GLN A 267 2.70 -6.05 27.41
CA GLN A 267 2.08 -7.24 28.00
C GLN A 267 1.66 -8.18 26.87
N SER A 268 2.34 -9.32 26.77
CA SER A 268 2.00 -10.37 25.81
C SER A 268 0.89 -11.27 26.36
N GLY A 269 -0.10 -11.58 25.53
CA GLY A 269 -1.08 -12.63 25.81
C GLY A 269 -0.46 -14.04 25.82
N PRO A 270 -1.22 -15.07 26.28
CA PRO A 270 -0.72 -16.44 26.40
C PRO A 270 -0.20 -17.06 25.09
N ARG A 271 -0.70 -16.57 23.96
CA ARG A 271 -0.35 -17.00 22.59
C ARG A 271 0.32 -15.85 21.83
N ALA A 272 1.07 -15.00 22.53
CA ALA A 272 1.87 -13.94 21.93
C ALA A 272 3.30 -13.96 22.48
N ARG A 273 4.25 -13.44 21.70
CA ARG A 273 5.65 -13.31 22.09
C ARG A 273 6.19 -11.93 21.72
N THR A 274 7.05 -11.41 22.59
CA THR A 274 7.72 -10.12 22.43
C THR A 274 9.21 -10.29 22.66
N GLU A 275 10.03 -9.73 21.77
CA GLU A 275 11.50 -9.80 21.88
C GLU A 275 12.11 -8.44 21.54
N LYS A 276 13.05 -7.96 22.37
CA LYS A 276 13.85 -6.77 22.06
C LYS A 276 14.87 -7.14 20.99
N ILE A 277 14.86 -6.45 19.86
CA ILE A 277 15.78 -6.68 18.75
C ILE A 277 16.41 -5.35 18.31
N ALA A 278 17.54 -5.45 17.61
CA ALA A 278 18.11 -4.35 16.85
C ALA A 278 18.12 -4.74 15.37
N GLU A 279 17.39 -4.00 14.55
CA GLU A 279 17.41 -4.16 13.09
C GLU A 279 18.25 -3.02 12.49
N ASN A 280 18.52 -3.07 11.18
CA ASN A 280 19.26 -1.99 10.49
C ASN A 280 18.58 -0.62 10.64
N ASP A 281 17.24 -0.61 10.79
CA ASP A 281 16.41 0.60 10.91
C ASP A 281 16.24 1.10 12.36
N GLY A 282 17.05 0.55 13.29
CA GLY A 282 17.11 0.92 14.70
C GLY A 282 16.62 -0.17 15.67
N PRO A 283 16.65 0.12 16.97
CA PRO A 283 16.08 -0.78 17.98
C PRO A 283 14.57 -0.90 17.79
N ALA A 284 14.04 -2.10 17.99
CA ALA A 284 12.61 -2.40 17.88
C ALA A 284 12.21 -3.51 18.84
N VAL A 285 10.90 -3.66 19.06
CA VAL A 285 10.34 -4.83 19.75
C VAL A 285 9.60 -5.67 18.73
N ARG A 286 10.07 -6.89 18.53
CA ARG A 286 9.43 -7.86 17.66
C ARG A 286 8.21 -8.43 18.37
N LEU A 287 7.06 -8.29 17.73
CA LEU A 287 5.75 -8.76 18.18
C LEU A 287 5.34 -9.94 17.31
N ILE A 288 5.03 -11.08 17.92
CA ILE A 288 4.58 -12.29 17.23
C ILE A 288 3.31 -12.78 17.91
N SER A 289 2.17 -12.61 17.24
CA SER A 289 0.91 -13.25 17.65
C SER A 289 0.88 -14.69 17.09
N GLN A 290 0.43 -15.66 17.88
CA GLN A 290 0.30 -17.08 17.49
C GLN A 290 -1.17 -17.54 17.43
N SER A 291 -2.08 -16.58 17.52
CA SER A 291 -3.53 -16.73 17.40
C SER A 291 -4.13 -15.39 16.99
N GLY A 292 -5.10 -15.39 16.08
CA GLY A 292 -5.90 -14.22 15.73
C GLY A 292 -6.96 -13.83 16.77
N ALA A 293 -7.12 -14.64 17.83
CA ALA A 293 -8.05 -14.39 18.93
C ALA A 293 -7.38 -13.60 20.09
N ALA A 294 -8.15 -13.36 21.16
CA ALA A 294 -7.73 -12.50 22.27
C ALA A 294 -6.50 -13.01 23.04
N ASP A 295 -6.21 -14.30 22.97
CA ASP A 295 -5.02 -14.92 23.55
C ASP A 295 -3.72 -14.56 22.81
N GLY A 296 -3.80 -14.21 21.54
CA GLY A 296 -2.68 -13.70 20.74
C GLY A 296 -2.49 -12.20 20.79
N ASN A 297 -3.29 -11.49 21.58
CA ASN A 297 -3.20 -10.04 21.70
C ASN A 297 -1.97 -9.59 22.49
N ILE A 298 -1.37 -8.49 22.04
CA ILE A 298 -0.26 -7.82 22.72
C ILE A 298 -0.73 -6.44 23.13
N SER A 299 -0.68 -6.13 24.42
CA SER A 299 -1.22 -4.90 25.00
C SER A 299 -0.11 -3.96 25.46
N ILE A 300 -0.23 -2.69 25.09
CA ILE A 300 0.67 -1.61 25.47
C ILE A 300 -0.11 -0.62 26.34
N SER A 301 0.41 -0.30 27.52
CA SER A 301 -0.22 0.64 28.44
C SER A 301 -0.04 2.08 27.96
N VAL A 302 -1.15 2.84 27.90
CA VAL A 302 -1.15 4.26 27.57
C VAL A 302 -1.40 5.06 28.85
N PRO A 303 -0.46 5.94 29.29
CA PRO A 303 -0.59 6.67 30.54
C PRO A 303 -1.83 7.57 30.58
N ALA A 304 -2.42 7.72 31.77
CA ALA A 304 -3.57 8.60 32.00
C ALA A 304 -3.29 10.06 31.61
N SER A 305 -2.05 10.54 31.79
CA SER A 305 -1.63 11.89 31.41
C SER A 305 -1.71 12.16 29.90
N VAL A 306 -1.53 11.13 29.08
CA VAL A 306 -1.70 11.23 27.63
C VAL A 306 -3.19 11.22 27.30
N LEU A 307 -3.95 10.30 27.88
CA LEU A 307 -5.40 10.18 27.67
C LEU A 307 -6.17 11.45 28.07
N GLN A 308 -5.75 12.13 29.14
CA GLN A 308 -6.30 13.41 29.57
C GLN A 308 -6.20 14.49 28.49
N GLN A 309 -5.15 14.46 27.66
CA GLN A 309 -4.98 15.42 26.56
C GLN A 309 -5.82 15.08 25.33
N LEU A 310 -6.37 13.87 25.24
CA LEU A 310 -7.22 13.42 24.12
C LEU A 310 -8.71 13.64 24.40
N ALA A 311 -9.08 13.93 25.65
CA ALA A 311 -10.47 14.03 26.06
C ALA A 311 -11.21 15.15 25.29
N GLY A 312 -12.32 14.82 24.64
CA GLY A 312 -13.10 15.76 23.83
C GLY A 312 -12.43 16.21 22.53
N LYS A 313 -11.31 15.60 22.11
CA LYS A 313 -10.52 15.99 20.94
C LYS A 313 -10.47 14.88 19.89
N SER A 314 -10.22 15.29 18.64
CA SER A 314 -9.94 14.36 17.53
C SER A 314 -8.44 14.16 17.42
N SER A 315 -7.94 13.01 17.85
CA SER A 315 -6.51 12.74 17.98
C SER A 315 -6.03 11.75 16.93
N THR A 316 -4.74 11.79 16.60
CA THR A 316 -4.11 10.83 15.67
C THR A 316 -3.10 9.97 16.41
N ILE A 317 -3.22 8.66 16.29
CA ILE A 317 -2.27 7.68 16.82
C ILE A 317 -1.42 7.18 15.65
N ALA A 318 -0.10 7.23 15.81
CA ALA A 318 0.86 6.71 14.84
C ALA A 318 1.61 5.52 15.44
N LEU A 319 1.64 4.40 14.70
CA LEU A 319 2.45 3.23 15.03
C LEU A 319 3.48 3.01 13.92
N THR A 320 4.76 3.11 14.27
CA THR A 320 5.86 2.85 13.33
C THR A 320 6.16 1.35 13.32
N LEU A 321 5.85 0.69 12.21
CA LEU A 321 5.84 -0.78 12.07
C LEU A 321 6.67 -1.24 10.87
N GLN A 322 7.16 -2.47 10.94
CA GLN A 322 7.80 -3.18 9.83
C GLN A 322 7.52 -4.68 9.91
N SER A 323 7.31 -5.35 8.79
CA SER A 323 7.11 -6.79 8.71
C SER A 323 8.44 -7.52 8.90
N THR A 324 8.44 -8.65 9.59
CA THR A 324 9.61 -9.53 9.66
C THR A 324 9.80 -10.39 8.40
N THR A 325 8.81 -10.38 7.50
CA THR A 325 8.80 -11.15 6.25
C THR A 325 8.65 -10.25 5.03
N ASP A 326 9.06 -10.74 3.86
CA ASP A 326 8.88 -10.01 2.59
C ASP A 326 7.40 -9.91 2.19
N GLU A 327 6.58 -10.89 2.57
CA GLU A 327 5.13 -10.79 2.41
C GLU A 327 4.55 -9.76 3.40
N PRO A 328 3.58 -8.91 2.96
CA PRO A 328 2.87 -8.02 3.87
C PRO A 328 2.11 -8.78 4.95
N THR A 329 2.25 -8.33 6.19
CA THR A 329 1.57 -8.91 7.36
C THR A 329 0.38 -8.05 7.75
N GLN A 330 -0.81 -8.67 7.87
CA GLN A 330 -2.00 -7.98 8.33
C GLN A 330 -2.01 -7.88 9.85
N VAL A 331 -2.19 -6.67 10.36
CA VAL A 331 -2.24 -6.41 11.80
C VAL A 331 -3.53 -5.72 12.16
N THR A 332 -4.06 -6.02 13.35
CA THR A 332 -5.15 -5.25 13.95
C THR A 332 -4.67 -4.43 15.11
N VAL A 333 -5.15 -3.19 15.17
CA VAL A 333 -4.94 -2.27 16.28
C VAL A 333 -6.30 -1.90 16.85
N GLU A 334 -6.44 -2.04 18.16
CA GLU A 334 -7.61 -1.66 18.94
C GLU A 334 -7.15 -0.90 20.17
N CYS A 335 -7.97 0.00 20.69
CA CYS A 335 -7.66 0.72 21.91
C CYS A 335 -8.85 0.67 22.86
N ASN A 336 -8.56 0.58 24.14
CA ASN A 336 -9.51 0.70 25.23
C ASN A 336 -8.98 1.73 26.22
N PHE A 337 -9.53 2.94 26.15
CA PHE A 337 -9.16 4.10 26.97
C PHE A 337 -10.20 4.39 28.06
N GLN A 338 -10.85 3.33 28.55
CA GLN A 338 -11.78 3.37 29.68
C GLN A 338 -12.94 4.35 29.45
N SER A 339 -13.06 5.41 30.27
CA SER A 339 -14.15 6.38 30.18
C SER A 339 -14.21 7.11 28.84
N LEU A 340 -13.07 7.27 28.15
CA LEU A 340 -13.01 7.87 26.81
C LEU A 340 -13.64 6.99 25.74
N GLY A 341 -13.66 5.67 25.97
CA GLY A 341 -14.18 4.68 25.04
C GLY A 341 -13.08 3.84 24.39
N ASN A 342 -13.47 3.15 23.33
CA ASN A 342 -12.60 2.33 22.50
C ASN A 342 -12.51 2.93 21.09
N CYS A 343 -11.41 2.65 20.39
CA CYS A 343 -11.40 2.78 18.94
C CYS A 343 -11.86 1.46 18.33
N ALA A 344 -12.51 1.56 17.17
CA ALA A 344 -12.85 0.39 16.39
C ALA A 344 -11.58 -0.43 16.10
N ARG A 345 -11.75 -1.71 15.81
CA ARG A 345 -10.62 -2.56 15.42
C ARG A 345 -10.16 -2.18 14.01
N HIS A 346 -9.04 -1.48 13.90
CA HIS A 346 -8.46 -1.06 12.62
C HIS A 346 -7.50 -2.10 12.08
N ARG A 347 -7.50 -2.32 10.77
CA ARG A 347 -6.62 -3.25 10.07
C ARG A 347 -5.61 -2.50 9.23
N PHE A 348 -4.35 -2.88 9.33
CA PHE A 348 -3.26 -2.32 8.53
C PHE A 348 -2.47 -3.45 7.84
N ASN A 349 -1.92 -3.16 6.68
CA ASN A 349 -0.96 -4.02 5.99
C ASN A 349 0.44 -3.49 6.27
N VAL A 350 1.26 -4.24 6.99
CA VAL A 350 2.64 -3.87 7.30
C VAL A 350 3.56 -4.55 6.29
N THR A 351 4.41 -3.77 5.62
CA THR A 351 5.36 -4.25 4.60
C THR A 351 6.77 -4.40 5.19
N ARG A 352 7.74 -4.88 4.40
CA ARG A 352 9.14 -4.97 4.82
C ARG A 352 9.82 -3.59 4.97
N GLU A 353 9.19 -2.54 4.43
CA GLU A 353 9.62 -1.16 4.63
C GLU A 353 9.02 -0.60 5.92
N LYS A 354 9.86 0.08 6.71
CA LYS A 354 9.42 0.79 7.91
C LYS A 354 8.41 1.88 7.51
N SER A 355 7.22 1.81 8.07
CA SER A 355 6.12 2.72 7.73
C SER A 355 5.22 3.00 8.94
N ASP A 356 4.52 4.13 8.90
CA ASP A 356 3.61 4.54 9.96
C ASP A 356 2.15 4.17 9.65
N ALA A 357 1.56 3.36 10.53
CA ALA A 357 0.13 3.13 10.55
C ALA A 357 -0.55 4.27 11.32
N LEU A 358 -1.29 5.11 10.60
CA LEU A 358 -2.01 6.25 11.16
C LEU A 358 -3.47 5.89 11.44
N LEU A 359 -3.90 6.19 12.65
CA LEU A 359 -5.25 5.97 13.14
C LEU A 359 -5.81 7.29 13.68
N GLN A 360 -6.84 7.83 13.03
CA GLN A 360 -7.61 8.95 13.57
C GLN A 360 -8.68 8.42 14.51
N VAL A 361 -8.69 8.93 15.74
CA VAL A 361 -9.69 8.60 16.77
C VAL A 361 -10.39 9.87 17.23
N LYS A 362 -11.71 9.78 17.37
CA LYS A 362 -12.53 10.86 17.93
C LYS A 362 -13.17 10.36 19.22
N PHE A 363 -12.88 11.05 20.33
CA PHE A 363 -13.52 10.76 21.61
C PHE A 363 -14.54 11.85 21.92
N ASP A 364 -15.83 11.55 21.73
CA ASP A 364 -16.92 12.50 22.01
C ASP A 364 -17.09 12.76 23.52
N ARG A 365 -16.50 11.90 24.36
CA ARG A 365 -16.54 12.02 25.81
C ARG A 365 -15.41 12.93 26.30
N SER A 366 -15.78 13.96 27.06
CA SER A 366 -14.84 14.91 27.68
C SER A 366 -14.32 14.44 29.05
N LEU A 367 -14.86 13.36 29.61
CA LEU A 367 -14.42 12.82 30.89
C LEU A 367 -13.11 12.05 30.73
N ALA A 368 -12.01 12.73 31.03
CA ALA A 368 -10.68 12.13 31.02
C ALA A 368 -10.56 11.01 32.08
N PRO A 369 -9.90 9.88 31.74
CA PRO A 369 -9.71 8.78 32.65
C PRO A 369 -8.55 9.10 33.60
N ASN A 370 -8.67 8.64 34.85
CA ASN A 370 -7.58 8.74 35.84
C ASN A 370 -6.70 7.48 35.92
N ALA A 371 -7.00 6.49 35.07
CA ALA A 371 -6.29 5.22 34.98
C ALA A 371 -5.70 5.06 33.57
N PRO A 372 -4.61 4.28 33.42
CA PRO A 372 -4.04 4.00 32.11
C PRO A 372 -5.03 3.24 31.23
N GLY A 373 -4.98 3.53 29.94
CA GLY A 373 -5.68 2.78 28.90
C GLY A 373 -4.77 1.72 28.29
N THR A 374 -5.30 0.96 27.34
CA THR A 374 -4.56 -0.10 26.65
C THR A 374 -4.71 0.06 25.14
N LEU A 375 -3.59 -0.09 24.43
CA LEU A 375 -3.54 -0.25 22.97
C LEU A 375 -3.18 -1.71 22.69
N THR A 376 -4.05 -2.41 22.00
CA THR A 376 -3.92 -3.83 21.71
C THR A 376 -3.58 -4.05 20.24
N ILE A 377 -2.55 -4.84 19.98
CA ILE A 377 -2.05 -5.19 18.65
C ILE A 377 -2.12 -6.71 18.49
N ASN A 378 -2.56 -7.19 17.32
CA ASN A 378 -2.51 -8.59 16.94
C ASN A 378 -2.04 -8.73 15.49
N SER A 379 -1.04 -9.56 15.22
CA SER A 379 -0.41 -9.74 13.91
C SER A 379 -0.79 -11.04 13.19
N ASP A 380 -1.64 -11.89 13.78
CA ASP A 380 -1.96 -13.24 13.28
C ASP A 380 -3.38 -13.33 12.72
N LEU A 381 -3.75 -12.37 11.87
CA LEU A 381 -5.06 -12.36 11.23
C LEU A 381 -5.24 -13.48 10.20
N ASP A 382 -4.14 -13.95 9.63
CA ASP A 382 -4.10 -14.99 8.59
C ASP A 382 -3.71 -16.38 9.12
N GLY A 383 -3.47 -16.51 10.43
CA GLY A 383 -3.11 -17.77 11.08
C GLY A 383 -1.69 -18.25 10.75
N LYS A 384 -0.83 -17.39 10.19
CA LYS A 384 0.55 -17.73 9.81
C LYS A 384 1.59 -17.39 10.90
N ALA A 385 1.16 -16.82 12.02
CA ALA A 385 1.98 -16.35 13.13
C ALA A 385 3.16 -15.46 12.68
N ARG A 386 2.89 -14.55 11.74
CA ARG A 386 3.90 -13.64 11.20
C ARG A 386 4.23 -12.53 12.21
N GLY A 387 5.51 -12.20 12.27
CA GLY A 387 6.03 -11.18 13.16
C GLY A 387 5.99 -9.78 12.55
N ILE A 388 5.89 -8.78 13.42
CA ILE A 388 6.13 -7.38 13.08
C ILE A 388 7.14 -6.78 14.07
N ASN A 389 7.96 -5.84 13.61
CA ASN A 389 8.83 -5.02 14.43
C ASN A 389 8.10 -3.71 14.76
N LEU A 390 7.92 -3.39 16.04
CA LEU A 390 7.38 -2.13 16.52
C LEU A 390 8.53 -1.20 16.94
N PHE A 391 8.63 -0.05 16.29
CA PHE A 391 9.68 0.94 16.57
C PHE A 391 9.20 2.04 17.52
N ALA A 392 7.95 2.48 17.39
CA ALA A 392 7.41 3.56 18.20
C ALA A 392 5.88 3.57 18.18
N ILE A 393 5.29 4.10 19.26
CA ILE A 393 3.88 4.53 19.29
C ILE A 393 3.85 5.98 19.75
N ARG A 394 3.18 6.83 18.98
CA ARG A 394 3.05 8.26 19.27
C ARG A 394 1.60 8.69 19.12
N ILE A 395 1.22 9.72 19.86
CA ILE A 395 -0.12 10.30 19.77
C ILE A 395 -0.01 11.80 19.59
N LEU A 396 -0.70 12.32 18.58
CA LEU A 396 -0.93 13.73 18.37
C LEU A 396 -2.34 14.08 18.88
N PRO A 397 -2.45 14.81 20.01
CA PRO A 397 -3.73 15.33 20.45
C PRO A 397 -4.33 16.29 19.42
N GLY A 398 -5.65 16.20 19.20
CA GLY A 398 -6.35 17.20 18.42
C GLY A 398 -6.28 18.59 19.05
N GLN A 399 -6.44 19.64 18.23
CA GLN A 399 -6.66 20.99 18.73
C GLN A 399 -8.07 21.15 19.27
#